data_AF-A0A7Y0BRP4-F1
#
_entry.id   AF-A0A7Y0BRP4-F1
#
_cell.length_a   1.000
_cell.length_b   1.000
_cell.length_c   1.000
_cell.angle_alpha   90.00
_cell.angle_beta   90.00
_cell.angle_gamma   90.00
#
_symmetry.space_group_name_H-M   'P 1'
#
loop_
_entity.id
_entity.type
_entity.pdbx_description
1 polymer ?
#
loop_
_entity_poly.entity_id
_entity_poly.type
_entity_poly.pdbx_seq_one_letter_code
_entity_poly.pdbx_strand_id
1 'polypeptide(L)'
;MNRPVSVTWFERLFLAAQALRLGNVAAFMGALAAFTQAAPPTIMTGAFANAAVSTGLALVVSRGRMGLARWFVVALAVLDLIGIAGIPALAKAISPVFALLSLAALSIEVAALVFLFRRETGEWLAKR
;
A
#
# COMPACT_ATOMS: atom_id res chain seq x y z
N MET A 1 4.12 28.07 -3.52
CA MET A 1 4.36 27.41 -2.21
C MET A 1 5.10 26.12 -2.44
N ASN A 2 6.15 25.88 -1.66
CA ASN A 2 6.92 24.63 -1.75
C ASN A 2 6.07 23.44 -1.28
N ARG A 3 6.33 22.27 -1.84
CA ARG A 3 5.69 21.01 -1.44
C ARG A 3 6.00 20.74 0.05
N PRO A 4 5.00 20.47 0.91
CA PRO A 4 5.24 20.15 2.32
C PRO A 4 6.08 18.89 2.48
N VAL A 5 6.93 18.87 3.51
CA VAL A 5 7.80 17.72 3.83
C VAL A 5 6.97 16.46 4.13
N SER A 6 5.79 16.61 4.74
CA SER A 6 4.81 15.53 4.92
C SER A 6 4.39 14.86 3.61
N VAL A 7 4.13 15.62 2.55
CA VAL A 7 3.73 15.05 1.24
C VAL A 7 4.88 14.23 0.65
N THR A 8 6.13 14.65 0.89
CA THR A 8 7.33 13.90 0.48
C THR A 8 7.46 12.59 1.27
N TRP A 9 7.26 12.62 2.59
CA TRP A 9 7.28 11.41 3.43
C TRP A 9 6.14 10.45 3.13
N PHE A 10 4.92 10.97 2.89
CA PHE A 10 3.79 10.18 2.41
C PHE A 10 4.17 9.41 1.14
N GLU A 11 4.66 10.09 0.09
CA GLU A 11 5.03 9.43 -1.17
C GLU A 11 6.13 8.38 -0.96
N ARG A 12 7.18 8.70 -0.20
CA ARG A 12 8.28 7.76 0.06
C ARG A 12 7.83 6.50 0.81
N LEU A 13 7.08 6.67 1.89
CA LEU A 13 6.61 5.54 2.71
C LEU A 13 5.59 4.71 1.93
N PHE A 14 4.66 5.34 1.23
CA PHE A 14 3.67 4.64 0.44
C PHE A 14 4.33 3.80 -0.67
N LEU A 15 5.29 4.38 -1.41
CA LEU A 15 6.04 3.64 -2.43
C LEU A 15 6.88 2.52 -1.82
N ALA A 16 7.50 2.72 -0.65
CA ALA A 16 8.24 1.69 0.04
C ALA A 16 7.34 0.52 0.47
N ALA A 17 6.12 0.80 0.95
CA ALA A 17 5.13 -0.23 1.28
C ALA A 17 4.74 -1.05 0.04
N GLN A 18 4.48 -0.40 -1.09
CA GLN A 18 4.15 -1.10 -2.34
C GLN A 18 5.32 -1.94 -2.85
N ALA A 19 6.54 -1.42 -2.81
CA ALA A 19 7.74 -2.15 -3.19
C ALA A 19 7.94 -3.39 -2.30
N LEU A 20 7.74 -3.24 -0.98
CA LEU A 20 7.84 -4.35 -0.04
C LEU A 20 6.77 -5.41 -0.30
N ARG A 21 5.53 -5.02 -0.60
CA ARG A 21 4.44 -5.94 -0.98
C ARG A 21 4.80 -6.74 -2.23
N LEU A 22 5.19 -6.05 -3.30
CA LEU A 22 5.54 -6.71 -4.56
C LEU A 22 6.74 -7.64 -4.39
N GLY A 23 7.78 -7.20 -3.68
CA GLY A 23 8.94 -8.03 -3.34
C GLY A 23 8.56 -9.26 -2.53
N ASN A 24 7.67 -9.11 -1.54
CA ASN A 24 7.18 -10.23 -0.74
C ASN A 24 6.37 -11.23 -1.57
N VAL A 25 5.45 -10.76 -2.43
CA VAL A 25 4.68 -11.65 -3.33
C VAL A 25 5.62 -12.37 -4.30
N ALA A 26 6.59 -11.68 -4.89
CA ALA A 26 7.57 -12.29 -5.80
C ALA A 26 8.42 -13.36 -5.10
N ALA A 27 8.90 -13.06 -3.89
CA ALA A 27 9.74 -13.98 -3.11
C ALA A 27 9.01 -15.27 -2.69
N PHE A 28 7.70 -15.19 -2.45
CA PHE A 28 6.87 -16.33 -1.99
C PHE A 28 5.91 -16.85 -3.06
N MET A 29 6.15 -16.55 -4.33
CA MET A 29 5.24 -16.86 -5.45
C MET A 29 4.83 -18.33 -5.52
N GLY A 30 5.78 -19.26 -5.39
CA GLY A 30 5.49 -20.69 -5.46
C GLY A 30 4.56 -21.16 -4.34
N ALA A 31 4.79 -20.68 -3.11
CA ALA A 31 3.94 -20.99 -1.96
C ALA A 31 2.55 -20.33 -2.08
N LEU A 32 2.48 -19.11 -2.61
CA LEU A 32 1.21 -18.43 -2.91
C LEU A 32 0.40 -19.17 -3.99
N ALA A 33 1.05 -19.66 -5.04
CA ALA A 33 0.40 -20.46 -6.08
C ALA A 33 -0.19 -21.76 -5.51
N ALA A 34 0.57 -22.45 -4.65
CA ALA A 34 0.08 -23.64 -3.96
C ALA A 34 -1.08 -23.34 -2.99
N PHE A 35 -1.00 -22.24 -2.24
CA PHE A 35 -2.05 -21.86 -1.29
C PHE A 35 -3.35 -21.41 -1.96
N THR A 36 -3.25 -20.58 -3.00
CA THR A 36 -4.41 -20.00 -3.68
C THR A 36 -4.97 -20.88 -4.79
N GLN A 37 -4.25 -21.95 -5.17
CA GLN A 37 -4.55 -22.78 -6.35
C GLN A 37 -4.65 -21.95 -7.65
N ALA A 38 -4.02 -20.77 -7.67
CA ALA A 38 -4.00 -19.87 -8.81
C ALA A 38 -2.67 -19.97 -9.55
N ALA A 39 -2.70 -19.77 -10.87
CA ALA A 39 -1.50 -19.72 -11.67
C ALA A 39 -0.64 -18.50 -11.25
N PRO A 40 0.71 -18.62 -11.22
CA PRO A 40 1.60 -17.51 -10.87
C PRO A 40 1.33 -16.20 -11.64
N PRO A 41 1.01 -16.22 -12.95
CA PRO A 41 0.65 -15.01 -13.68
C PRO A 41 -0.59 -14.31 -13.09
N THR A 42 -1.60 -15.05 -12.68
CA THR A 42 -2.83 -14.48 -12.09
C THR A 42 -2.52 -13.75 -10.77
N ILE A 43 -1.69 -14.34 -9.92
CA ILE A 43 -1.26 -13.75 -8.64
C ILE A 43 -0.45 -12.47 -8.89
N MET A 44 0.48 -12.52 -9.84
CA MET A 44 1.28 -11.36 -10.21
C MET A 44 0.43 -10.25 -10.79
N THR A 45 -0.45 -10.55 -11.74
CA THR A 45 -1.37 -9.55 -12.32
C THR A 45 -2.20 -8.89 -11.23
N GLY A 46 -2.75 -9.64 -10.28
CA GLY A 46 -3.50 -9.08 -9.16
C GLY A 46 -2.65 -8.16 -8.27
N ALA A 47 -1.45 -8.61 -7.89
CA ALA A 47 -0.55 -7.83 -7.04
C ALA A 47 -0.07 -6.53 -7.72
N PHE A 48 0.33 -6.61 -8.99
CA PHE A 48 0.77 -5.46 -9.77
C PHE A 48 -0.38 -4.50 -10.11
N ALA A 49 -1.59 -5.01 -10.41
CA ALA A 49 -2.75 -4.17 -10.64
C ALA A 49 -3.12 -3.38 -9.38
N ASN A 50 -3.17 -4.04 -8.22
CA ASN A 50 -3.38 -3.36 -6.94
C ASN A 50 -2.30 -2.30 -6.69
N ALA A 51 -1.03 -2.66 -6.86
CA ALA A 51 0.07 -1.72 -6.66
C ALA A 51 0.04 -0.52 -7.61
N ALA A 52 -0.33 -0.74 -8.87
CA ALA A 52 -0.47 0.33 -9.87
C ALA A 52 -1.61 1.29 -9.52
N VAL A 53 -2.78 0.77 -9.15
CA VAL A 53 -3.95 1.58 -8.74
C VAL A 53 -3.63 2.38 -7.49
N SER A 54 -3.13 1.73 -6.44
CA SER A 54 -2.77 2.38 -5.18
C SER A 54 -1.71 3.46 -5.37
N THR A 55 -0.65 3.14 -6.12
CA THR A 55 0.42 4.11 -6.42
C THR A 55 -0.09 5.27 -7.27
N GLY A 56 -0.91 4.99 -8.29
CA GLY A 56 -1.51 6.01 -9.13
C GLY A 56 -2.33 7.00 -8.31
N LEU A 57 -3.18 6.51 -7.39
CA LEU A 57 -3.96 7.37 -6.49
C LEU A 57 -3.05 8.17 -5.55
N ALA A 58 -2.04 7.55 -4.98
CA ALA A 58 -1.06 8.25 -4.13
C ALA A 58 -0.36 9.38 -4.89
N LEU A 59 0.03 9.17 -6.16
CA LEU A 59 0.64 10.18 -7.01
C LEU A 59 -0.34 11.28 -7.43
N VAL A 60 -1.61 10.95 -7.69
CA VAL A 60 -2.66 11.93 -7.95
C VAL A 60 -2.86 12.86 -6.75
N VAL A 61 -2.73 12.35 -5.53
CA VAL A 61 -2.75 13.15 -4.31
C VAL A 61 -1.47 13.97 -4.17
N SER A 62 -0.30 13.34 -4.26
CA SER A 62 1.00 13.96 -3.94
C SER A 62 1.53 14.91 -5.01
N ARG A 63 1.17 14.70 -6.28
CA ARG A 63 1.60 15.51 -7.43
C ARG A 63 0.43 16.26 -8.07
N GLY A 64 -0.73 15.60 -8.18
CA GLY A 64 -1.93 16.22 -8.75
C GLY A 64 -2.63 17.19 -7.81
N ARG A 65 -2.29 17.24 -6.51
CA ARG A 65 -2.92 18.09 -5.49
C ARG A 65 -4.43 17.84 -5.33
N MET A 66 -4.92 16.66 -5.69
CA MET A 66 -6.34 16.35 -5.61
C MET A 66 -6.74 15.97 -4.18
N GLY A 67 -7.30 16.92 -3.44
CA GLY A 67 -7.74 16.70 -2.06
C GLY A 67 -8.78 15.58 -1.91
N LEU A 68 -9.67 15.40 -2.89
CA LEU A 68 -10.67 14.32 -2.88
C LEU A 68 -10.01 12.93 -3.04
N ALA A 69 -8.92 12.84 -3.81
CA ALA A 69 -8.23 11.58 -4.08
C ALA A 69 -7.66 10.90 -2.81
N ARG A 70 -7.39 11.69 -1.75
CA ARG A 70 -6.87 11.17 -0.47
C ARG A 70 -7.81 10.17 0.18
N TRP A 71 -9.12 10.33 -0.01
CA TRP A 71 -10.12 9.45 0.58
C TRP A 71 -10.17 8.08 -0.11
N PHE A 72 -9.85 8.01 -1.41
CA PHE A 72 -9.70 6.73 -2.09
C PHE A 72 -8.45 5.99 -1.61
N VAL A 73 -7.35 6.69 -1.33
CA VAL A 73 -6.16 6.09 -0.71
C VAL A 73 -6.50 5.52 0.68
N VAL A 74 -7.29 6.25 1.48
CA VAL A 74 -7.78 5.73 2.77
C VAL A 74 -8.67 4.51 2.60
N ALA A 75 -9.60 4.54 1.64
CA ALA A 75 -10.48 3.40 1.39
C ALA A 75 -9.68 2.13 1.04
N LEU A 76 -8.65 2.25 0.21
CA LEU A 76 -7.75 1.13 -0.11
C LEU A 76 -7.00 0.62 1.12
N ALA A 77 -6.44 1.51 1.93
CA ALA A 77 -5.77 1.11 3.16
C ALA A 77 -6.73 0.42 4.16
N VAL A 78 -8.00 0.84 4.23
CA VAL A 78 -9.02 0.17 5.04
C VAL A 78 -9.32 -1.23 4.50
N LEU A 79 -9.40 -1.41 3.18
CA LEU A 79 -9.54 -2.74 2.58
C LEU A 79 -8.34 -3.63 2.92
N ASP A 80 -7.13 -3.07 2.90
CA ASP A 80 -5.93 -3.81 3.31
C ASP A 80 -5.93 -4.16 4.80
N LEU A 81 -6.48 -3.31 5.67
CA LEU A 81 -6.68 -3.62 7.10
C LEU A 81 -7.63 -4.79 7.31
N ILE A 82 -8.68 -4.93 6.49
CA ILE A 82 -9.56 -6.11 6.55
C ILE A 82 -8.78 -7.39 6.26
N GLY A 83 -7.78 -7.31 5.37
CA GLY A 83 -6.85 -8.40 5.08
C GLY A 83 -6.04 -8.90 6.28
N ILE A 84 -5.93 -8.12 7.37
CA ILE A 84 -5.23 -8.53 8.60
C ILE A 84 -5.82 -9.83 9.17
N ALA A 85 -7.13 -10.03 9.08
CA ALA A 85 -7.79 -11.23 9.59
C ALA A 85 -7.25 -12.52 8.93
N GLY A 86 -6.72 -12.43 7.71
CA GLY A 86 -6.10 -13.55 6.98
C GLY A 86 -4.65 -13.85 7.36
N ILE A 87 -3.97 -12.96 8.09
CA ILE A 87 -2.53 -13.05 8.36
C ILE A 87 -2.15 -14.32 9.17
N PRO A 88 -2.89 -14.73 10.22
CA PRO A 88 -2.58 -15.97 10.92
C PRO A 88 -2.67 -17.22 10.03
N ALA A 89 -3.60 -17.23 9.07
CA ALA A 89 -3.72 -18.33 8.10
C ALA A 89 -2.53 -18.34 7.13
N LEU A 90 -2.15 -17.17 6.60
CA LEU A 90 -1.00 -17.02 5.70
C LEU A 90 0.33 -17.38 6.40
N ALA A 91 0.47 -17.05 7.69
CA ALA A 91 1.65 -17.41 8.48
C ALA A 91 1.83 -18.93 8.60
N LYS A 92 0.72 -19.68 8.75
CA LYS A 92 0.72 -21.14 8.85
C LYS A 92 0.90 -21.82 7.48
N ALA A 93 0.25 -21.29 6.44
CA ALA A 93 0.18 -21.95 5.14
C ALA A 93 1.34 -21.61 4.20
N ILE A 94 1.91 -20.40 4.31
CA ILE A 94 2.97 -19.92 3.41
C ILE A 94 4.29 -19.84 4.17
N SER A 95 4.38 -18.90 5.11
CA SER A 95 5.56 -18.69 5.94
C SER A 95 5.29 -17.60 7.00
N PRO A 96 5.81 -17.73 8.23
CA PRO A 96 5.82 -16.63 9.19
C PRO A 96 6.54 -15.39 8.65
N VAL A 97 7.58 -15.55 7.83
CA VAL A 97 8.32 -14.44 7.21
C VAL A 97 7.43 -13.66 6.25
N PHE A 98 6.67 -14.35 5.40
CA PHE A 98 5.70 -13.72 4.49
C PHE A 98 4.65 -12.89 5.24
N ALA A 99 4.12 -13.43 6.33
CA ALA A 99 3.16 -12.74 7.18
C ALA A 99 3.77 -11.48 7.84
N LEU A 100 4.99 -11.58 8.38
CA LEU A 100 5.70 -10.46 9.00
C LEU A 100 5.99 -9.34 8.00
N LEU A 101 6.45 -9.66 6.79
CA LEU A 101 6.70 -8.66 5.74
C LEU A 101 5.41 -8.00 5.26
N SER A 102 4.30 -8.75 5.20
CA SER A 102 2.98 -8.19 4.87
C SER A 102 2.50 -7.21 5.95
N LEU A 103 2.65 -7.57 7.23
CA LEU A 103 2.37 -6.68 8.36
C LEU A 103 3.24 -5.43 8.34
N ALA A 104 4.53 -5.58 8.06
CA ALA A 104 5.47 -4.46 7.95
C ALA A 104 5.04 -3.50 6.84
N ALA A 105 4.73 -4.03 5.65
CA ALA A 105 4.27 -3.21 4.52
C ALA A 105 2.98 -2.44 4.85
N LEU A 106 2.00 -3.12 5.47
CA LEU A 106 0.76 -2.48 5.91
C LEU A 106 1.02 -1.40 6.98
N SER A 107 1.92 -1.66 7.92
CA SER A 107 2.27 -0.68 8.95
C SER A 107 2.92 0.56 8.36
N ILE A 108 3.80 0.39 7.35
CA ILE A 108 4.42 1.50 6.62
C ILE A 108 3.37 2.30 5.84
N GLU A 109 2.41 1.62 5.20
CA GLU A 109 1.31 2.29 4.49
C GLU A 109 0.43 3.11 5.45
N VAL A 110 0.03 2.53 6.59
CA VAL A 110 -0.74 3.23 7.62
C VAL A 110 0.05 4.43 8.17
N ALA A 111 1.36 4.27 8.40
CA ALA A 111 2.23 5.38 8.79
C ALA A 111 2.30 6.47 7.71
N ALA A 112 2.29 6.11 6.43
CA ALA A 112 2.23 7.07 5.33
C ALA A 112 0.95 7.92 5.40
N LEU A 113 -0.20 7.31 5.69
CA LEU A 113 -1.47 8.04 5.82
C LEU A 113 -1.43 9.11 6.89
N VAL A 114 -0.71 8.91 7.99
CA VAL A 114 -0.56 9.94 9.03
C VAL A 114 0.00 11.24 8.45
N PHE A 115 0.95 11.15 7.52
CA PHE A 115 1.49 12.33 6.85
C PHE A 115 0.48 12.99 5.91
N LEU A 116 -0.41 12.23 5.32
CA LEU A 116 -1.42 12.74 4.40
C LEU A 116 -2.49 13.62 5.10
N PHE A 117 -2.72 13.36 6.39
CA PHE A 117 -3.70 14.09 7.21
C PHE A 117 -3.10 15.18 8.08
N ARG A 118 -1.80 15.49 7.94
CA ARG A 118 -1.21 16.65 8.61
C ARG A 118 -1.84 17.93 8.12
N ARG A 119 -1.99 18.90 9.03
CA ARG A 119 -2.60 20.21 8.74
C ARG A 119 -1.94 20.90 7.53
N GLU A 120 -0.62 20.91 7.48
CA GLU A 120 0.15 21.47 6.36
C GLU A 120 -0.19 20.81 5.00
N THR A 121 -0.46 19.51 5.00
CA THR A 121 -0.88 18.77 3.80
C THR A 121 -2.28 19.14 3.40
N GLY A 122 -3.21 19.21 4.37
CA GLY A 122 -4.59 19.65 4.12
C GLY A 122 -4.66 21.05 3.54
N GLU A 123 -3.94 22.00 4.13
CA GLU A 123 -3.85 23.38 3.64
C GLU A 123 -3.23 23.46 2.24
N TRP A 124 -2.22 22.62 1.96
CA TRP A 124 -1.60 22.56 0.63
C TRP A 124 -2.51 21.96 -0.44
N LEU A 125 -3.32 20.95 -0.10
CA LEU A 125 -4.31 20.33 -0.99
C LEU A 125 -5.51 21.25 -1.25
N ALA A 126 -5.91 22.07 -0.28
CA ALA A 126 -7.06 22.97 -0.40
C ALA A 126 -6.79 24.22 -1.27
N LYS A 127 -5.52 24.59 -1.45
CA LYS A 127 -5.10 25.75 -2.25
C LYS A 127 -5.03 25.44 -3.76
N ARG A 128 -6.02 24.71 -4.27
CA ARG A 128 -6.11 24.33 -5.68
C ARG A 128 -7.05 25.25 -6.43
#